data_AF-A0A2E7UXW8-F1
#
_entry.id   AF-A0A2E7UXW8-F1
#
_cell.length_a   1.000
_cell.length_b   1.000
_cell.length_c   1.000
_cell.angle_alpha   90.00
_cell.angle_beta   90.00
_cell.angle_gamma   90.00
#
_symmetry.space_group_name_H-M   'P 1'
#
loop_
_entity.id
_entity.type
_entity.pdbx_description
1 polymer ?
#
loop_
_entity_poly.entity_id
_entity_poly.type
_entity_poly.pdbx_seq_one_letter_code
_entity_poly.pdbx_strand_id
1 'polypeptide(L)'
;MRVSCTLALLTAAALPSTAKASDVLILWDTATGGTLDLKTALEGAGNTVTLSWTVEHDYDGTNPPLSGYDVVIHLNGSTYSYDMETAGQSALVNFVDGGGGFIHHEWNAYQYDLGQYSLMEDLTLFRRTSGFSGTITLSMLSSATSHPVMDGISSSFSFTAGSNIGSVASFSSDPVEVLMEDSSGNDAVAVREWGSGCIVGFHHAANYASYTPFSSADLLDVYVNAVAWAASCQTTDADEDGYDSAASGGTDCDDDDASINPGATEIWYDGVDQDCDGGSDYDADGDGDDSDLYGGTDCDDTNGTIYPGATDAWYDGVDTDCAGNSDYDADGDGYDSDLYGGTDCDDTNGTIYPGATDAW
;
A
#
# COMPACT_ATOMS: atom_id res chain seq x y z
N MET A 1 17.80 32.57 49.20
CA MET A 1 18.04 31.16 48.82
C MET A 1 17.19 30.91 47.58
N ARG A 2 17.77 31.13 46.39
CA ARG A 2 17.08 30.93 45.11
C ARG A 2 17.23 29.46 44.75
N VAL A 3 16.12 28.71 44.73
CA VAL A 3 16.11 27.34 44.23
C VAL A 3 16.08 27.44 42.71
N SER A 4 17.20 27.08 42.09
CA SER A 4 17.32 26.93 40.64
C SER A 4 16.47 25.72 40.24
N CYS A 5 15.46 25.93 39.40
CA CYS A 5 14.74 24.87 38.74
C CYS A 5 15.56 24.46 37.52
N THR A 6 16.28 23.35 37.60
CA THR A 6 17.02 22.81 36.46
C THR A 6 16.03 22.00 35.64
N LEU A 7 15.62 22.55 34.49
CA LEU A 7 14.86 21.85 33.47
C LEU A 7 15.78 20.75 32.91
N ALA A 8 15.49 19.49 33.21
CA ALA A 8 16.17 18.37 32.56
C ALA A 8 15.66 18.31 31.12
N LEU A 9 16.50 18.73 30.17
CA LEU A 9 16.32 18.33 28.78
C LEU A 9 16.49 16.80 28.74
N LEU A 10 15.40 16.08 28.49
CA LEU A 10 15.49 14.71 27.98
C LEU A 10 16.20 14.80 26.64
N THR A 11 17.44 14.33 26.58
CA THR A 11 18.05 13.95 25.30
C THR A 11 17.36 12.66 24.89
N ALA A 12 16.43 12.75 23.93
CA ALA A 12 15.98 11.59 23.18
C ALA A 12 17.23 10.83 22.71
N ALA A 13 17.31 9.54 23.02
CA ALA A 13 18.29 8.68 22.40
C ALA A 13 18.04 8.77 20.88
N ALA A 14 19.08 9.09 20.11
CA ALA A 14 18.95 9.04 18.67
C ALA A 14 18.62 7.59 18.28
N LEU A 15 17.47 7.40 17.64
CA LEU A 15 17.07 6.14 17.03
C LEU A 15 18.19 5.61 16.11
N PRO A 16 18.34 4.29 15.94
CA PRO A 16 19.15 3.74 14.87
C PRO A 16 18.71 4.37 13.53
N SER A 17 19.69 4.79 12.74
CA SER A 17 19.54 5.73 11.62
C SER A 17 18.89 5.17 10.36
N THR A 18 17.87 4.30 10.49
CA THR A 18 17.31 3.55 9.35
C THR A 18 15.78 3.41 9.35
N ALA A 19 15.04 3.82 10.39
CA ALA A 19 13.58 3.80 10.33
C ALA A 19 13.05 4.96 9.46
N LYS A 20 12.32 4.65 8.39
CA LYS A 20 11.59 5.62 7.55
C LYS A 20 10.59 6.36 8.45
N ALA A 21 10.47 7.68 8.30
CA ALA A 21 9.40 8.44 8.94
C ALA A 21 8.04 7.98 8.40
N SER A 22 7.06 7.79 9.27
CA SER A 22 5.72 7.35 8.86
C SER A 22 4.71 8.50 8.85
N ASP A 23 3.74 8.42 7.95
CA ASP A 23 2.53 9.23 7.95
C ASP A 23 1.47 8.53 8.83
N VAL A 24 1.19 9.12 10.00
CA VAL A 24 0.33 8.53 11.03
C VAL A 24 -0.98 9.32 11.15
N LEU A 25 -2.11 8.63 11.08
CA LEU A 25 -3.41 9.17 11.41
C LEU A 25 -3.83 8.74 12.82
N ILE A 26 -4.11 9.69 13.71
CA ILE A 26 -4.74 9.42 15.00
C ILE A 26 -6.24 9.73 14.87
N LEU A 27 -7.07 8.70 14.98
CA LEU A 27 -8.50 8.86 15.22
C LEU A 27 -8.67 9.26 16.68
N TRP A 28 -8.91 10.55 16.93
CA TRP A 28 -8.90 11.08 18.29
C TRP A 28 -10.26 10.87 18.98
N ASP A 29 -10.24 10.37 20.21
CA ASP A 29 -11.44 10.31 21.07
C ASP A 29 -11.70 11.65 21.77
N THR A 30 -10.74 12.12 22.56
CA THR A 30 -10.82 13.42 23.23
C THR A 30 -9.52 14.17 23.04
N ALA A 31 -9.57 15.48 22.82
CA ALA A 31 -8.40 16.35 22.77
C ALA A 31 -7.83 16.62 24.19
N THR A 32 -7.63 15.56 24.97
CA THR A 32 -7.03 15.59 26.31
C THR A 32 -5.50 15.53 26.21
N GLY A 33 -4.81 15.65 27.36
CA GLY A 33 -3.36 15.54 27.43
C GLY A 33 -2.82 14.26 26.80
N GLY A 34 -3.46 13.11 27.02
CA GLY A 34 -2.99 11.83 26.48
C GLY A 34 -2.87 11.80 24.95
N THR A 35 -3.89 12.31 24.23
CA THR A 35 -3.87 12.40 22.77
C THR A 35 -2.75 13.32 22.27
N LEU A 36 -2.55 14.47 22.91
CA LEU A 36 -1.53 15.45 22.50
C LEU A 36 -0.11 15.01 22.87
N ASP A 37 0.06 14.31 24.00
CA ASP A 37 1.33 13.77 24.45
C ASP A 37 1.80 12.68 23.49
N LEU A 38 0.91 11.75 23.10
CA LEU A 38 1.22 10.73 22.10
C LEU A 38 1.58 11.34 20.75
N LYS A 39 0.75 12.29 20.25
CA LYS A 39 1.04 13.02 19.02
C LYS A 39 2.43 13.66 19.05
N THR A 40 2.74 14.36 20.14
CA THR A 40 4.03 15.06 20.31
C THR A 40 5.20 14.09 20.33
N ALA A 41 5.05 12.94 20.98
CA ALA A 41 6.10 11.91 21.03
C ALA A 41 6.35 11.32 19.64
N LEU A 42 5.30 10.98 18.90
CA LEU A 42 5.40 10.44 17.54
C LEU A 42 6.03 11.46 16.56
N GLU A 43 5.65 12.73 16.64
CA GLU A 43 6.31 13.80 15.86
C GLU A 43 7.77 13.99 16.28
N GLY A 44 8.08 13.87 17.57
CA GLY A 44 9.44 13.91 18.11
C GLY A 44 10.31 12.76 17.60
N ALA A 45 9.71 11.62 17.28
CA ALA A 45 10.36 10.48 16.64
C ALA A 45 10.52 10.63 15.11
N GLY A 46 10.03 11.73 14.53
CA GLY A 46 10.19 12.06 13.11
C GLY A 46 8.98 11.75 12.24
N ASN A 47 7.90 11.24 12.79
CA ASN A 47 6.67 10.93 12.04
C ASN A 47 5.87 12.20 11.70
N THR A 48 5.14 12.15 10.60
CA THR A 48 4.08 13.13 10.31
C THR A 48 2.79 12.66 10.98
N VAL A 49 2.23 13.44 11.90
CA VAL A 49 1.05 12.99 12.66
C VAL A 49 -0.15 13.90 12.41
N THR A 50 -1.21 13.33 11.84
CA THR A 50 -2.49 13.99 11.59
C THR A 50 -3.53 13.52 12.60
N LEU A 51 -4.38 14.44 13.08
CA LEU A 51 -5.60 14.08 13.81
C LEU A 51 -6.78 14.02 12.83
N SER A 52 -7.67 13.03 12.99
CA SER A 52 -8.92 12.95 12.22
C SER A 52 -9.74 14.24 12.29
N TRP A 53 -10.57 14.49 11.27
CA TRP A 53 -11.39 15.71 11.23
C TRP A 53 -12.57 15.65 12.20
N THR A 54 -12.97 14.43 12.56
CA THR A 54 -14.03 14.11 13.51
C THR A 54 -13.47 13.32 14.69
N VAL A 55 -14.27 13.20 15.74
CA VAL A 55 -14.00 12.27 16.83
C VAL A 55 -14.08 10.83 16.32
N GLU A 56 -13.35 9.91 16.94
CA GLU A 56 -13.18 8.54 16.45
C GLU A 56 -14.49 7.82 16.10
N HIS A 57 -15.56 7.98 16.90
CA HIS A 57 -16.82 7.28 16.65
C HIS A 57 -17.62 7.88 15.48
N ASP A 58 -17.31 9.11 15.07
CA ASP A 58 -17.86 9.78 13.89
C ASP A 58 -16.96 9.57 12.65
N TYR A 59 -15.91 8.74 12.74
CA TYR A 59 -15.05 8.42 11.61
C TYR A 59 -15.79 7.52 10.61
N ASP A 60 -15.81 7.91 9.34
CA ASP A 60 -16.59 7.24 8.28
C ASP A 60 -15.71 6.70 7.13
N GLY A 61 -14.39 6.79 7.27
CA GLY A 61 -13.43 6.42 6.22
C GLY A 61 -13.08 7.56 5.27
N THR A 62 -13.72 8.73 5.38
CA THR A 62 -13.52 9.88 4.48
C THR A 62 -13.10 11.16 5.19
N ASN A 63 -12.99 11.12 6.52
CA ASN A 63 -12.80 12.30 7.37
C ASN A 63 -11.56 12.22 8.30
N PRO A 64 -10.33 11.99 7.76
CA PRO A 64 -9.94 12.00 6.35
C PRO A 64 -9.93 10.61 5.68
N PRO A 65 -9.78 10.53 4.35
CA PRO A 65 -9.44 9.28 3.66
C PRO A 65 -8.13 8.67 4.19
N LEU A 66 -8.03 7.34 4.18
CA LEU A 66 -6.84 6.63 4.69
C LEU A 66 -5.67 6.58 3.69
N SER A 67 -5.88 6.96 2.43
CA SER A 67 -4.83 7.02 1.40
C SER A 67 -3.71 7.96 1.83
N GLY A 68 -2.46 7.45 1.82
CA GLY A 68 -1.27 8.22 2.17
C GLY A 68 -0.92 8.21 3.65
N TYR A 69 -1.56 7.37 4.48
CA TYR A 69 -1.12 7.07 5.83
C TYR A 69 -0.54 5.65 5.89
N ASP A 70 0.57 5.47 6.60
CA ASP A 70 1.16 4.15 6.86
C ASP A 70 0.49 3.48 8.07
N VAL A 71 0.08 4.27 9.07
CA VAL A 71 -0.47 3.76 10.35
C VAL A 71 -1.67 4.56 10.81
N VAL A 72 -2.72 3.87 11.25
CA VAL A 72 -3.88 4.44 11.93
C VAL A 72 -3.88 4.04 13.40
N ILE A 73 -3.91 5.03 14.29
CA ILE A 73 -4.07 4.85 15.73
C ILE A 73 -5.49 5.20 16.12
N HIS A 74 -6.25 4.20 16.58
CA HIS A 74 -7.60 4.37 17.08
C HIS A 74 -7.57 4.60 18.60
N LEU A 75 -7.62 5.87 19.00
CA LEU A 75 -7.74 6.24 20.41
C LEU A 75 -9.20 6.16 20.79
N ASN A 76 -9.64 5.03 21.33
CA ASN A 76 -10.98 4.85 21.87
C ASN A 76 -10.87 4.83 23.40
N GLY A 77 -11.27 5.94 24.03
CA GLY A 77 -10.98 6.22 25.44
C GLY A 77 -12.22 6.57 26.24
N SER A 78 -12.61 7.83 26.18
CA SER A 78 -13.71 8.40 26.98
C SER A 78 -15.09 8.27 26.31
N THR A 79 -15.13 8.03 25.00
CA THR A 79 -16.36 7.89 24.20
C THR A 79 -16.77 6.45 23.93
N TYR A 80 -16.25 5.48 24.70
CA TYR A 80 -16.54 4.03 24.65
C TYR A 80 -18.01 3.58 24.65
N SER A 81 -18.96 4.51 24.80
CA SER A 81 -20.40 4.26 24.70
C SER A 81 -20.96 4.39 23.28
N TYR A 82 -20.17 4.94 22.34
CA TYR A 82 -20.55 5.16 20.95
C TYR A 82 -19.80 4.19 20.04
N ASP A 83 -20.54 3.47 19.19
CA ASP A 83 -19.94 2.61 18.17
C ASP A 83 -19.56 3.46 16.96
N MET A 84 -18.42 3.14 16.33
CA MET A 84 -18.04 3.78 15.06
C MET A 84 -19.01 3.32 13.97
N GLU A 85 -19.33 4.20 13.03
CA GLU A 85 -20.13 3.82 11.87
C GLU A 85 -19.50 2.66 11.09
N THR A 86 -20.32 1.76 10.55
CA THR A 86 -19.82 0.58 9.83
C THR A 86 -18.94 0.94 8.64
N ALA A 87 -19.14 2.11 8.03
CA ALA A 87 -18.28 2.62 6.96
C ALA A 87 -16.84 2.87 7.45
N GLY A 88 -16.68 3.50 8.61
CA GLY A 88 -15.37 3.69 9.25
C GLY A 88 -14.73 2.36 9.62
N GLN A 89 -15.50 1.42 10.17
CA GLN A 89 -15.02 0.08 10.49
C GLN A 89 -14.51 -0.65 9.23
N SER A 90 -15.30 -0.67 8.14
CA SER A 90 -14.89 -1.25 6.87
C SER A 90 -13.65 -0.58 6.29
N ALA A 91 -13.54 0.75 6.38
CA ALA A 91 -12.37 1.46 5.91
C ALA A 91 -11.09 1.03 6.66
N LEU A 92 -11.16 0.87 7.98
CA LEU A 92 -10.03 0.39 8.78
C LEU A 92 -9.66 -1.06 8.47
N VAL A 93 -10.64 -1.94 8.31
CA VAL A 93 -10.42 -3.34 7.94
C VAL A 93 -9.72 -3.44 6.58
N ASN A 94 -10.25 -2.75 5.57
CA ASN A 94 -9.64 -2.75 4.23
C ASN A 94 -8.25 -2.11 4.22
N PHE A 95 -8.05 -1.08 5.04
CA PHE A 95 -6.74 -0.45 5.18
C PHE A 95 -5.69 -1.42 5.70
N VAL A 96 -6.00 -2.19 6.75
CA VAL A 96 -5.08 -3.20 7.29
C VAL A 96 -4.91 -4.37 6.33
N ASP A 97 -5.99 -4.87 5.74
CA ASP A 97 -5.94 -5.96 4.77
C ASP A 97 -5.00 -5.62 3.60
N GLY A 98 -5.01 -4.36 3.15
CA GLY A 98 -4.10 -3.82 2.13
C GLY A 98 -2.75 -3.30 2.64
N GLY A 99 -2.25 -3.79 3.78
CA GLY A 99 -0.90 -3.48 4.27
C GLY A 99 -0.83 -2.55 5.48
N GLY A 100 -1.93 -1.86 5.80
CA GLY A 100 -1.99 -0.77 6.77
C GLY A 100 -1.60 -1.18 8.19
N GLY A 101 -0.88 -0.31 8.90
CA GLY A 101 -0.65 -0.48 10.33
C GLY A 101 -1.85 0.00 11.16
N PHE A 102 -2.35 -0.80 12.10
CA PHE A 102 -3.44 -0.41 12.99
C PHE A 102 -3.09 -0.56 14.46
N ILE A 103 -3.35 0.48 15.26
CA ILE A 103 -3.10 0.46 16.70
C ILE A 103 -4.39 0.73 17.46
N HIS A 104 -4.76 -0.17 18.37
CA HIS A 104 -5.98 -0.06 19.18
C HIS A 104 -5.74 -0.21 20.69
N HIS A 105 -6.75 0.11 21.49
CA HIS A 105 -6.63 0.26 22.94
C HIS A 105 -7.72 -0.50 23.72
N GLU A 106 -7.71 -0.36 25.04
CA GLU A 106 -8.62 -1.02 26.00
C GLU A 106 -10.09 -1.06 25.55
N TRP A 107 -10.66 0.08 25.17
CA TRP A 107 -12.11 0.19 25.00
C TRP A 107 -12.61 -0.45 23.71
N ASN A 108 -11.74 -0.70 22.73
CA ASN A 108 -12.04 -1.53 21.57
C ASN A 108 -12.49 -2.93 22.01
N ALA A 109 -11.76 -3.55 22.94
CA ALA A 109 -12.10 -4.86 23.48
C ALA A 109 -13.43 -4.84 24.23
N TYR A 110 -13.67 -3.78 25.02
CA TYR A 110 -14.94 -3.61 25.74
C TYR A 110 -16.14 -3.56 24.79
N GLN A 111 -16.05 -2.74 23.74
CA GLN A 111 -17.14 -2.54 22.81
C GLN A 111 -17.36 -3.77 21.93
N TYR A 112 -16.29 -4.40 21.46
CA TYR A 112 -16.38 -5.67 20.75
C TYR A 112 -17.17 -6.72 21.56
N ASP A 113 -16.86 -6.89 22.84
CA ASP A 113 -17.56 -7.86 23.70
C ASP A 113 -19.02 -7.48 24.02
N LEU A 114 -19.43 -6.23 23.76
CA LEU A 114 -20.83 -5.79 23.79
C LEU A 114 -21.56 -6.01 22.46
N GLY A 115 -20.88 -6.51 21.43
CA GLY A 115 -21.41 -6.70 20.08
C GLY A 115 -21.37 -5.44 19.20
N GLN A 116 -20.55 -4.45 19.57
CA GLN A 116 -20.18 -3.31 18.72
C GLN A 116 -18.91 -3.65 17.91
N TYR A 117 -18.47 -2.75 17.03
CA TYR A 117 -17.31 -3.00 16.16
C TYR A 117 -17.38 -4.33 15.39
N SER A 118 -18.58 -4.69 14.92
CA SER A 118 -18.88 -6.02 14.36
C SER A 118 -18.04 -6.42 13.15
N LEU A 119 -17.39 -5.46 12.48
CA LEU A 119 -16.51 -5.71 11.35
C LEU A 119 -15.02 -5.74 11.75
N MET A 120 -14.66 -5.25 12.94
CA MET A 120 -13.27 -5.10 13.39
C MET A 120 -12.83 -6.27 14.29
N GLU A 121 -13.41 -7.46 14.12
CA GLU A 121 -13.05 -8.65 14.90
C GLU A 121 -11.55 -8.97 14.77
N ASP A 122 -11.05 -8.97 13.54
CA ASP A 122 -9.65 -9.27 13.25
C ASP A 122 -8.68 -8.20 13.74
N LEU A 123 -9.15 -6.95 13.85
CA LEU A 123 -8.36 -5.82 14.32
C LEU A 123 -8.34 -5.68 15.85
N THR A 124 -9.21 -6.39 16.57
CA THR A 124 -9.35 -6.25 18.03
C THR A 124 -8.67 -7.42 18.75
N LEU A 125 -7.41 -7.22 19.13
CA LEU A 125 -6.54 -8.29 19.64
C LEU A 125 -6.86 -8.74 21.06
N PHE A 126 -7.64 -7.99 21.84
CA PHE A 126 -7.95 -8.34 23.23
C PHE A 126 -9.42 -8.70 23.41
N ARG A 127 -9.67 -9.64 24.33
CA ARG A 127 -10.99 -9.93 24.88
C ARG A 127 -11.04 -9.48 26.33
N ARG A 128 -12.20 -9.00 26.76
CA ARG A 128 -12.42 -8.35 28.04
C ARG A 128 -13.32 -9.16 28.95
N THR A 129 -12.86 -9.35 30.17
CA THR A 129 -13.65 -9.93 31.26
C THR A 129 -14.03 -8.89 32.32
N SER A 130 -13.16 -7.92 32.58
CA SER A 130 -13.35 -6.83 33.54
C SER A 130 -12.44 -5.65 33.20
N GLY A 131 -12.46 -4.59 34.00
CA GLY A 131 -11.50 -3.49 33.92
C GLY A 131 -10.81 -3.24 35.25
N PHE A 132 -9.66 -2.59 35.17
CA PHE A 132 -8.88 -2.07 36.28
C PHE A 132 -8.61 -0.58 36.04
N SER A 133 -8.38 0.18 37.11
CA SER A 133 -7.89 1.55 36.98
C SER A 133 -6.98 1.87 38.15
N GLY A 134 -5.78 2.36 37.86
CA GLY A 134 -4.76 2.57 38.88
C GLY A 134 -3.35 2.49 38.31
N THR A 135 -2.39 2.11 39.14
CA THR A 135 -1.02 1.85 38.70
C THR A 135 -0.93 0.47 38.07
N ILE A 136 -0.45 0.43 36.83
CA ILE A 136 -0.18 -0.79 36.07
C ILE A 136 1.33 -0.94 35.98
N THR A 137 1.81 -2.17 36.18
CA THR A 137 3.20 -2.55 35.97
C THR A 137 3.25 -3.57 34.85
N LEU A 138 3.96 -3.26 33.77
CA LEU A 138 4.18 -4.17 32.66
C LEU A 138 5.51 -4.89 32.81
N SER A 139 5.55 -6.13 32.35
CA SER A 139 6.75 -6.96 32.30
C SER A 139 6.87 -7.58 30.91
N MET A 140 8.05 -7.45 30.30
CA MET A 140 8.35 -7.99 28.98
C MET A 140 8.45 -9.51 29.05
N LEU A 141 7.82 -10.20 28.11
CA LEU A 141 7.96 -11.65 27.98
C LEU A 141 9.33 -12.01 27.41
N SER A 142 9.91 -13.13 27.87
CA SER A 142 11.22 -13.57 27.38
C SER A 142 11.24 -13.92 25.89
N SER A 143 10.09 -14.27 25.31
CA SER A 143 9.92 -14.49 23.88
C SER A 143 10.05 -13.20 23.06
N ALA A 144 9.68 -12.06 23.66
CA ALA A 144 9.54 -10.78 22.97
C ALA A 144 10.80 -9.91 23.00
N THR A 145 11.89 -10.36 23.65
CA THR A 145 13.10 -9.52 23.85
C THR A 145 13.81 -9.10 22.57
N SER A 146 13.57 -9.82 21.46
CA SER A 146 14.10 -9.48 20.14
C SER A 146 13.07 -8.80 19.23
N HIS A 147 11.82 -8.64 19.68
CA HIS A 147 10.77 -8.03 18.88
C HIS A 147 11.07 -6.53 18.70
N PRO A 148 10.96 -5.96 17.49
CA PRO A 148 11.29 -4.55 17.23
C PRO A 148 10.55 -3.56 18.14
N VAL A 149 9.29 -3.85 18.46
CA VAL A 149 8.47 -3.04 19.38
C VAL A 149 9.12 -2.90 20.77
N MET A 150 9.93 -3.89 21.19
CA MET A 150 10.58 -3.95 22.49
C MET A 150 12.01 -3.39 22.49
N ASP A 151 12.53 -2.89 21.37
CA ASP A 151 13.91 -2.38 21.29
C ASP A 151 14.13 -1.17 22.21
N GLY A 152 15.20 -1.23 23.01
CA GLY A 152 15.53 -0.19 23.99
C GLY A 152 14.58 -0.08 25.20
N ILE A 153 13.51 -0.88 25.28
CA ILE A 153 12.50 -0.79 26.33
C ILE A 153 12.95 -1.49 27.61
N SER A 154 12.72 -0.87 28.77
CA SER A 154 12.96 -1.51 30.06
C SER A 154 12.16 -2.80 30.22
N SER A 155 12.78 -3.85 30.77
CA SER A 155 12.10 -5.16 30.96
C SER A 155 10.88 -5.10 31.89
N SER A 156 10.76 -4.05 32.71
CA SER A 156 9.54 -3.72 33.44
C SER A 156 9.47 -2.23 33.74
N PHE A 157 8.28 -1.65 33.63
CA PHE A 157 8.00 -0.24 33.95
C PHE A 157 6.56 -0.08 34.45
N SER A 158 6.23 1.09 35.00
CA SER A 158 4.89 1.36 35.56
C SER A 158 4.36 2.73 35.17
N PHE A 159 3.04 2.80 35.01
CA PHE A 159 2.29 4.02 34.69
C PHE A 159 0.90 3.92 35.30
N THR A 160 0.09 4.98 35.14
CA THR A 160 -1.31 4.96 35.59
C THR A 160 -2.26 5.06 34.41
N ALA A 161 -3.23 4.15 34.33
CA ALA A 161 -4.26 4.14 33.30
C ALA A 161 -5.52 3.36 33.76
N GLY A 162 -6.56 3.39 32.93
CA GLY A 162 -7.52 2.30 32.85
C GLY A 162 -6.93 1.14 32.05
N SER A 163 -7.29 -0.09 32.38
CA SER A 163 -6.92 -1.25 31.59
C SER A 163 -7.96 -2.37 31.59
N ASN A 164 -7.94 -3.12 30.51
CA ASN A 164 -8.64 -4.37 30.31
C ASN A 164 -8.07 -5.46 31.22
N ILE A 165 -8.94 -6.25 31.84
CA ILE A 165 -8.59 -7.55 32.44
C ILE A 165 -9.09 -8.62 31.48
N GLY A 166 -8.17 -9.42 30.94
CA GLY A 166 -8.49 -10.47 29.98
C GLY A 166 -7.24 -11.02 29.31
N SER A 167 -7.45 -11.65 28.15
CA SER A 167 -6.39 -12.24 27.33
C SER A 167 -6.53 -11.79 25.90
N VAL A 168 -5.52 -12.07 25.08
CA VAL A 168 -5.63 -11.91 23.64
C VAL A 168 -6.71 -12.82 23.05
N ALA A 169 -7.26 -12.38 21.92
CA ALA A 169 -8.17 -13.16 21.10
C ALA A 169 -7.44 -14.34 20.45
N SER A 170 -8.20 -15.40 20.13
CA SER A 170 -7.68 -16.58 19.43
C SER A 170 -8.22 -16.60 18.01
N PHE A 171 -7.32 -16.65 17.04
CA PHE A 171 -7.63 -16.73 15.61
C PHE A 171 -7.16 -18.08 15.04
N SER A 172 -7.81 -18.57 13.99
CA SER A 172 -7.47 -19.86 13.36
C SER A 172 -6.21 -19.81 12.51
N SER A 173 -5.87 -18.63 11.99
CA SER A 173 -4.64 -18.29 11.29
C SER A 173 -4.09 -17.00 11.89
N ASP A 174 -2.81 -16.73 11.64
CA ASP A 174 -2.15 -15.46 11.97
C ASP A 174 -2.34 -15.09 13.45
N PRO A 175 -1.77 -15.91 14.35
CA PRO A 175 -2.04 -15.81 15.78
C PRO A 175 -1.47 -14.53 16.38
N VAL A 176 -2.09 -14.07 17.46
CA VAL A 176 -1.58 -12.94 18.23
C VAL A 176 -0.32 -13.34 18.99
N GLU A 177 0.73 -12.53 18.89
CA GLU A 177 1.93 -12.62 19.73
C GLU A 177 1.80 -11.63 20.90
N VAL A 178 1.96 -12.12 22.13
CA VAL A 178 2.00 -11.28 23.34
C VAL A 178 3.43 -10.84 23.59
N LEU A 179 3.64 -9.54 23.79
CA LEU A 179 4.94 -8.94 24.05
C LEU A 179 5.16 -8.61 25.53
N MET A 180 4.11 -8.15 26.22
CA MET A 180 4.16 -7.82 27.64
C MET A 180 2.90 -8.30 28.37
N GLU A 181 3.04 -8.61 29.65
CA GLU A 181 1.95 -8.89 30.59
C GLU A 181 1.92 -7.84 31.71
N ASP A 182 0.76 -7.66 32.33
CA ASP A 182 0.64 -6.90 33.56
C ASP A 182 1.00 -7.73 34.82
N SER A 183 1.15 -7.08 35.97
CA SER A 183 1.47 -7.75 37.24
C SER A 183 0.45 -8.79 37.74
N SER A 184 -0.74 -8.84 37.14
CA SER A 184 -1.78 -9.84 37.43
C SER A 184 -1.76 -11.01 36.43
N GLY A 185 -0.86 -10.98 35.44
CA GLY A 185 -0.75 -12.00 34.39
C GLY A 185 -1.77 -11.83 33.27
N ASN A 186 -2.31 -10.62 33.06
CA ASN A 186 -3.11 -10.33 31.87
C ASN A 186 -2.19 -9.93 30.71
N ASP A 187 -2.53 -10.37 29.50
CA ASP A 187 -1.84 -9.93 28.28
C ASP A 187 -2.02 -8.41 28.12
N ALA A 188 -0.94 -7.70 27.82
CA ALA A 188 -0.91 -6.25 27.95
C ALA A 188 -0.49 -5.45 26.71
N VAL A 189 0.49 -5.95 25.98
CA VAL A 189 0.93 -5.43 24.69
C VAL A 189 1.02 -6.63 23.77
N ALA A 190 0.35 -6.57 22.63
CA ALA A 190 0.26 -7.69 21.72
C ALA A 190 0.30 -7.21 20.27
N VAL A 191 0.77 -8.06 19.38
CA VAL A 191 0.89 -7.79 17.96
C VAL A 191 0.29 -8.92 17.15
N ARG A 192 -0.15 -8.61 15.92
CA ARG A 192 -0.69 -9.57 14.97
C ARG A 192 -0.42 -9.08 13.56
N GLU A 193 0.12 -9.95 12.71
CA GLU A 193 0.11 -9.77 11.26
C GLU A 193 -1.22 -10.34 10.72
N TRP A 194 -1.92 -9.63 9.84
CA TRP A 194 -3.19 -10.08 9.27
C TRP A 194 -3.46 -9.41 7.91
N GLY A 195 -3.84 -10.21 6.92
CA GLY A 195 -3.80 -9.77 5.52
C GLY A 195 -2.35 -9.43 5.16
N SER A 196 -2.16 -8.30 4.49
CA SER A 196 -0.83 -7.72 4.32
C SER A 196 -0.44 -6.78 5.44
N GLY A 197 -1.28 -6.52 6.46
CA GLY A 197 -1.04 -5.48 7.46
C GLY A 197 -0.59 -5.95 8.84
N CYS A 198 -0.38 -4.97 9.72
CA CYS A 198 0.03 -5.22 11.10
C CYS A 198 -0.82 -4.49 12.12
N ILE A 199 -1.15 -5.20 13.18
CA ILE A 199 -2.00 -4.72 14.25
C ILE A 199 -1.21 -4.74 15.55
N VAL A 200 -1.26 -3.63 16.30
CA VAL A 200 -0.74 -3.54 17.66
C VAL A 200 -1.89 -3.23 18.61
N GLY A 201 -2.04 -4.06 19.62
CA GLY A 201 -3.01 -3.87 20.68
C GLY A 201 -2.34 -3.42 21.97
N PHE A 202 -2.97 -2.48 22.65
CA PHE A 202 -2.70 -2.14 24.04
C PHE A 202 -3.90 -2.46 24.93
N HIS A 203 -3.70 -3.26 25.97
CA HIS A 203 -4.78 -3.58 26.92
C HIS A 203 -5.20 -2.37 27.79
N HIS A 204 -4.47 -1.25 27.73
CA HIS A 204 -4.72 -0.04 28.53
C HIS A 204 -5.23 1.10 27.66
N ALA A 205 -6.00 2.02 28.26
CA ALA A 205 -6.44 3.21 27.56
C ALA A 205 -5.31 4.25 27.45
N ALA A 206 -5.16 4.82 26.26
CA ALA A 206 -4.29 5.97 26.01
C ALA A 206 -4.83 7.28 26.61
N ASN A 207 -6.15 7.44 26.65
CA ASN A 207 -6.82 8.68 27.08
C ASN A 207 -8.17 8.39 27.78
N TYR A 208 -8.10 7.95 29.04
CA TYR A 208 -9.29 7.71 29.87
C TYR A 208 -9.23 8.49 31.19
N ALA A 209 -10.35 9.13 31.53
CA ALA A 209 -10.53 9.88 32.78
C ALA A 209 -9.41 10.93 32.99
N SER A 210 -8.81 10.96 34.18
CA SER A 210 -7.71 11.87 34.53
C SER A 210 -6.33 11.20 34.51
N TYR A 211 -6.22 10.02 33.91
CA TYR A 211 -4.97 9.28 33.86
C TYR A 211 -4.03 9.84 32.79
N THR A 212 -2.72 9.72 33.03
CA THR A 212 -1.66 10.22 32.15
C THR A 212 -0.65 9.10 31.86
N PRO A 213 -1.02 8.07 31.09
CA PRO A 213 -0.16 6.90 30.84
C PRO A 213 1.19 7.29 30.25
N PHE A 214 1.20 8.26 29.33
CA PHE A 214 2.38 8.78 28.64
C PHE A 214 3.32 9.65 29.48
N SER A 215 3.13 9.69 30.80
CA SER A 215 4.17 10.18 31.72
C SER A 215 5.33 9.19 31.88
N SER A 216 5.15 7.93 31.46
CA SER A 216 6.20 6.92 31.35
C SER A 216 6.93 7.05 30.01
N ALA A 217 8.25 7.24 30.05
CA ALA A 217 9.09 7.27 28.87
C ALA A 217 9.12 5.91 28.15
N ASP A 218 9.29 4.81 28.90
CA ASP A 218 9.24 3.46 28.32
C ASP A 218 7.92 3.22 27.59
N LEU A 219 6.78 3.65 28.14
CA LEU A 219 5.50 3.49 27.45
C LEU A 219 5.44 4.30 26.15
N LEU A 220 5.93 5.55 26.17
CA LEU A 220 6.00 6.35 24.94
C LEU A 220 6.89 5.70 23.88
N ASP A 221 8.05 5.17 24.28
CA ASP A 221 8.98 4.50 23.37
C ASP A 221 8.36 3.21 22.79
N VAL A 222 7.57 2.46 23.58
CA VAL A 222 6.79 1.32 23.06
C VAL A 222 5.82 1.76 21.96
N TYR A 223 5.14 2.89 22.10
CA TYR A 223 4.23 3.40 21.06
C TYR A 223 4.97 3.86 19.80
N VAL A 224 6.14 4.50 19.97
CA VAL A 224 6.99 4.88 18.83
C VAL A 224 7.46 3.65 18.06
N ASN A 225 7.96 2.63 18.77
CA ASN A 225 8.39 1.39 18.13
C ASN A 225 7.22 0.61 17.52
N ALA A 226 6.04 0.66 18.15
CA ALA A 226 4.81 0.07 17.62
C ALA A 226 4.39 0.68 16.28
N VAL A 227 4.46 2.02 16.16
CA VAL A 227 4.20 2.70 14.89
C VAL A 227 5.22 2.28 13.83
N ALA A 228 6.51 2.28 14.17
CA ALA A 228 7.56 1.89 13.23
C ALA A 228 7.40 0.44 12.75
N TRP A 229 7.06 -0.48 13.65
CA TRP A 229 6.81 -1.87 13.30
C TRP A 229 5.53 -2.04 12.47
N ALA A 230 4.42 -1.42 12.87
CA ALA A 230 3.16 -1.52 12.13
C ALA A 230 3.26 -0.91 10.72
N ALA A 231 4.04 0.16 10.54
CA ALA A 231 4.33 0.75 9.24
C ALA A 231 5.21 -0.16 8.35
N SER A 232 6.04 -1.01 8.96
CA SER A 232 6.93 -1.90 8.22
C SER A 232 6.24 -3.10 7.59
N CYS A 233 4.98 -3.34 7.95
CA CYS A 233 4.21 -4.44 7.41
C CYS A 233 3.52 -4.14 6.10
N GLN A 234 3.59 -2.90 5.60
CA GLN A 234 3.29 -2.65 4.19
C GLN A 234 4.23 -3.54 3.36
N THR A 235 3.79 -4.74 2.97
CA THR A 235 4.41 -5.50 1.88
C THR A 235 4.02 -4.71 0.64
N THR A 236 4.79 -3.68 0.36
CA THR A 236 4.64 -2.97 -0.89
C THR A 236 5.03 -3.88 -2.05
N ASP A 237 5.79 -4.95 -1.80
CA ASP A 237 6.29 -5.95 -2.74
C ASP A 237 5.95 -7.34 -2.16
N ALA A 238 4.84 -7.94 -2.58
CA ALA A 238 4.31 -9.17 -1.96
C ALA A 238 4.93 -10.47 -2.52
N ASP A 239 5.48 -10.43 -3.72
CA ASP A 239 6.18 -11.56 -4.35
C ASP A 239 7.72 -11.52 -4.22
N GLU A 240 8.25 -10.46 -3.59
CA GLU A 240 9.66 -10.21 -3.27
C GLU A 240 10.57 -10.03 -4.49
N ASP A 241 10.06 -9.46 -5.59
CA ASP A 241 10.82 -9.22 -6.81
C ASP A 241 11.60 -7.89 -6.83
N GLY A 242 11.33 -7.03 -5.85
CA GLY A 242 11.94 -5.72 -5.66
C GLY A 242 11.16 -4.54 -6.24
N TYR A 243 9.93 -4.75 -6.73
CA TYR A 243 9.04 -3.72 -7.23
C TYR A 243 7.81 -3.57 -6.32
N ASP A 244 7.47 -2.32 -6.01
CA ASP A 244 6.28 -2.06 -5.20
C ASP A 244 5.00 -2.17 -6.07
N SER A 245 3.94 -2.74 -5.52
CA SER A 245 2.59 -2.88 -6.06
C SER A 245 1.96 -1.57 -6.47
N ALA A 246 1.24 -1.59 -7.59
CA ALA A 246 0.48 -0.45 -8.08
C ALA A 246 -0.59 0.02 -7.07
N ALA A 247 -1.14 -0.90 -6.27
CA ALA A 247 -2.09 -0.59 -5.19
C ALA A 247 -1.46 0.27 -4.07
N SER A 248 -0.17 0.04 -3.81
CA SER A 248 0.66 0.81 -2.87
C SER A 248 1.30 2.05 -3.50
N GLY A 249 0.97 2.37 -4.75
CA GLY A 249 1.52 3.50 -5.52
C GLY A 249 2.88 3.23 -6.14
N GLY A 250 3.30 1.97 -6.19
CA GLY A 250 4.42 1.50 -6.99
C GLY A 250 4.05 1.28 -8.45
N THR A 251 4.82 0.44 -9.13
CA THR A 251 4.76 0.24 -10.60
C THR A 251 4.51 -1.21 -10.99
N ASP A 252 4.46 -2.13 -10.04
CA ASP A 252 4.12 -3.52 -10.31
C ASP A 252 2.62 -3.71 -10.52
N CYS A 253 2.27 -4.29 -11.67
CA CYS A 253 0.90 -4.54 -12.09
C CYS A 253 0.33 -5.88 -11.61
N ASP A 254 1.17 -6.82 -11.13
CA ASP A 254 0.75 -8.09 -10.54
C ASP A 254 1.69 -8.53 -9.39
N ASP A 255 1.51 -7.88 -8.23
CA ASP A 255 2.29 -8.05 -6.98
C ASP A 255 2.22 -9.45 -6.34
N ASP A 256 1.49 -10.39 -6.96
CA ASP A 256 1.45 -11.80 -6.57
C ASP A 256 2.34 -12.69 -7.48
N ASP A 257 2.96 -12.16 -8.53
CA ASP A 257 3.78 -12.89 -9.51
C ASP A 257 5.07 -12.15 -9.90
N ALA A 258 6.17 -12.57 -9.27
CA ALA A 258 7.52 -11.99 -9.45
C ALA A 258 8.10 -12.04 -10.88
N SER A 259 7.37 -12.60 -11.85
CA SER A 259 7.70 -12.57 -13.27
C SER A 259 7.00 -11.46 -14.07
N ILE A 260 6.06 -10.74 -13.45
CA ILE A 260 5.31 -9.61 -14.01
C ILE A 260 5.70 -8.39 -13.18
N ASN A 261 6.50 -7.49 -13.74
CA ASN A 261 6.96 -6.26 -13.10
C ASN A 261 7.70 -5.37 -14.10
N PRO A 262 7.96 -4.09 -13.78
CA PRO A 262 8.69 -3.15 -14.65
C PRO A 262 10.11 -3.51 -15.09
N GLY A 263 10.70 -4.56 -14.51
CA GLY A 263 11.99 -5.11 -14.93
C GLY A 263 11.89 -6.38 -15.76
N ALA A 264 10.69 -6.93 -15.91
CA ALA A 264 10.43 -8.12 -16.69
C ALA A 264 10.70 -7.88 -18.17
N THR A 265 10.81 -8.98 -18.92
CA THR A 265 10.93 -8.92 -20.37
C THR A 265 9.60 -9.37 -20.95
N GLU A 266 9.03 -8.54 -21.80
CA GLU A 266 7.79 -8.84 -22.49
C GLU A 266 7.89 -10.12 -23.34
N ILE A 267 6.85 -10.95 -23.25
CA ILE A 267 6.64 -12.18 -24.00
C ILE A 267 5.46 -11.93 -24.95
N TRP A 268 5.79 -11.36 -26.10
CA TRP A 268 4.81 -11.01 -27.12
C TRP A 268 3.85 -12.15 -27.47
N TYR A 269 2.59 -11.75 -27.64
CA TYR A 269 1.44 -12.53 -28.08
C TYR A 269 0.89 -13.55 -27.08
N ASP A 270 1.12 -13.37 -25.78
CA ASP A 270 0.55 -14.22 -24.74
C ASP A 270 -0.63 -13.58 -23.96
N GLY A 271 -0.89 -12.30 -24.22
CA GLY A 271 -1.99 -11.51 -23.69
C GLY A 271 -1.76 -10.97 -22.27
N VAL A 272 -0.54 -11.02 -21.76
CA VAL A 272 -0.15 -10.51 -20.45
C VAL A 272 0.93 -9.44 -20.66
N ASP A 273 0.73 -8.27 -20.06
CA ASP A 273 1.72 -7.19 -19.99
C ASP A 273 2.71 -7.54 -18.86
N GLN A 274 3.84 -8.19 -19.19
CA GLN A 274 4.80 -8.62 -18.16
C GLN A 274 5.60 -7.45 -17.63
N ASP A 275 5.93 -6.46 -18.46
CA ASP A 275 6.75 -5.32 -18.03
C ASP A 275 5.96 -4.13 -17.47
N CYS A 276 4.64 -4.29 -17.33
CA CYS A 276 3.72 -3.33 -16.72
C CYS A 276 3.82 -1.92 -17.35
N ASP A 277 4.22 -1.83 -18.62
CA ASP A 277 4.41 -0.55 -19.31
C ASP A 277 3.11 -0.03 -19.96
N GLY A 278 2.08 -0.89 -20.02
CA GLY A 278 0.78 -0.61 -20.61
C GLY A 278 0.78 -0.61 -22.14
N GLY A 279 1.82 -1.15 -22.76
CA GLY A 279 1.96 -1.41 -24.18
C GLY A 279 0.95 -2.44 -24.68
N SER A 280 0.81 -2.51 -26.01
CA SER A 280 0.02 -3.55 -26.63
C SER A 280 0.89 -4.79 -26.82
N ASP A 281 0.51 -5.92 -26.23
CA ASP A 281 1.12 -7.25 -26.45
C ASP A 281 1.14 -7.69 -27.94
N TYR A 282 0.48 -6.93 -28.82
CA TYR A 282 0.39 -7.18 -30.25
C TYR A 282 1.16 -6.14 -31.10
N ASP A 283 1.97 -5.27 -30.51
CA ASP A 283 2.86 -4.27 -31.16
C ASP A 283 4.31 -4.52 -30.71
N ALA A 284 4.95 -5.55 -31.29
CA ALA A 284 6.21 -6.08 -30.80
C ALA A 284 7.44 -5.24 -31.18
N ASP A 285 7.30 -4.33 -32.15
CA ASP A 285 8.36 -3.41 -32.57
C ASP A 285 8.18 -1.97 -32.10
N GLY A 286 7.00 -1.63 -31.55
CA GLY A 286 6.70 -0.40 -30.84
C GLY A 286 6.47 0.80 -31.74
N ASP A 287 5.97 0.60 -32.97
CA ASP A 287 5.60 1.69 -33.87
C ASP A 287 4.19 2.24 -33.66
N GLY A 288 3.38 1.53 -32.87
CA GLY A 288 2.04 1.92 -32.46
C GLY A 288 0.89 1.28 -33.25
N ASP A 289 1.17 0.37 -34.18
CA ASP A 289 0.17 -0.37 -34.95
C ASP A 289 0.21 -1.87 -34.61
N ASP A 290 -0.91 -2.41 -34.11
CA ASP A 290 -0.98 -3.84 -33.78
C ASP A 290 -0.80 -4.72 -35.04
N SER A 291 -0.21 -5.91 -34.86
CA SER A 291 -0.04 -6.95 -35.86
C SER A 291 -1.34 -7.38 -36.55
N ASP A 292 -1.32 -7.51 -37.88
CA ASP A 292 -2.42 -7.99 -38.70
C ASP A 292 -2.85 -9.42 -38.36
N LEU A 293 -1.93 -10.25 -37.86
CA LEU A 293 -2.19 -11.63 -37.40
C LEU A 293 -3.09 -11.67 -36.16
N TYR A 294 -3.10 -10.59 -35.38
CA TYR A 294 -3.86 -10.47 -34.15
C TYR A 294 -5.01 -9.45 -34.25
N GLY A 295 -5.34 -9.02 -35.47
CA GLY A 295 -6.51 -8.18 -35.76
C GLY A 295 -6.21 -6.69 -35.86
N GLY A 296 -4.93 -6.31 -35.83
CA GLY A 296 -4.46 -4.98 -36.18
C GLY A 296 -4.28 -4.79 -37.68
N THR A 297 -3.36 -3.91 -38.05
CA THR A 297 -3.14 -3.47 -39.44
C THR A 297 -1.68 -3.52 -39.88
N ASP A 298 -0.75 -3.80 -38.98
CA ASP A 298 0.66 -3.90 -39.34
C ASP A 298 1.01 -5.27 -39.95
N CYS A 299 1.65 -5.23 -41.10
CA CYS A 299 2.01 -6.38 -41.91
C CYS A 299 3.40 -6.94 -41.60
N ASP A 300 4.25 -6.25 -40.83
CA ASP A 300 5.52 -6.77 -40.31
C ASP A 300 5.85 -6.23 -38.91
N ASP A 301 5.19 -6.83 -37.92
CA ASP A 301 5.27 -6.51 -36.48
C ASP A 301 6.61 -6.91 -35.82
N THR A 302 7.67 -6.92 -36.60
CA THR A 302 9.05 -7.10 -36.13
C THR A 302 9.96 -5.97 -36.59
N ASN A 303 9.40 -4.98 -37.27
CA ASN A 303 10.10 -3.91 -37.93
C ASN A 303 9.26 -2.63 -37.97
N GLY A 304 9.46 -1.77 -36.96
CA GLY A 304 8.73 -0.50 -36.80
C GLY A 304 9.01 0.60 -37.84
N THR A 305 9.51 0.22 -39.02
CA THR A 305 9.54 1.04 -40.22
C THR A 305 8.54 0.59 -41.29
N ILE A 306 7.89 -0.56 -41.09
CA ILE A 306 6.82 -1.10 -41.93
C ILE A 306 5.55 -0.99 -41.10
N TYR A 307 4.59 -0.17 -41.54
CA TYR A 307 3.34 0.05 -40.83
C TYR A 307 2.33 0.80 -41.70
N PRO A 308 1.04 0.76 -41.37
CA PRO A 308 0.00 1.49 -42.08
C PRO A 308 0.30 2.98 -42.30
N GLY A 309 0.53 3.36 -43.56
CA GLY A 309 0.81 4.74 -43.93
C GLY A 309 2.27 5.18 -43.72
N ALA A 310 3.20 4.25 -43.54
CA ALA A 310 4.62 4.50 -43.74
C ALA A 310 4.89 5.00 -45.18
N THR A 311 6.11 5.50 -45.43
CA THR A 311 6.48 5.91 -46.80
C THR A 311 6.95 4.69 -47.57
N ASP A 312 6.17 4.31 -48.59
CA ASP A 312 6.52 3.20 -49.47
C ASP A 312 7.36 3.61 -50.66
N ALA A 313 8.42 2.85 -50.94
CA ALA A 313 9.42 3.16 -51.95
C ALA A 313 9.30 2.21 -53.13
N TRP A 314 8.74 2.73 -54.23
CA TRP A 314 8.53 1.93 -55.44
C TRP A 314 9.75 1.12 -55.87
N TYR A 315 9.48 -0.13 -56.23
CA TYR A 315 10.37 -1.08 -56.88
C TYR A 315 11.47 -1.72 -56.01
N ASP A 316 11.31 -1.71 -54.69
CA ASP A 316 12.22 -2.41 -53.76
C ASP A 316 11.69 -3.78 -53.28
N GLY A 317 10.43 -4.08 -53.57
CA GLY A 317 9.73 -5.32 -53.26
C GLY A 317 9.20 -5.43 -51.83
N VAL A 318 9.20 -4.34 -51.06
CA VAL A 318 8.70 -4.27 -49.69
C VAL A 318 7.45 -3.42 -49.66
N ASP A 319 6.33 -3.99 -49.21
CA ASP A 319 5.09 -3.22 -48.94
C ASP A 319 5.26 -2.51 -47.59
N THR A 320 5.91 -1.34 -47.60
CA THR A 320 6.29 -0.66 -46.35
C THR A 320 5.07 -0.04 -45.66
N ASP A 321 4.04 0.34 -46.43
CA ASP A 321 2.86 1.03 -45.90
C ASP A 321 1.65 0.11 -45.64
N CYS A 322 1.83 -1.20 -45.82
CA CYS A 322 0.85 -2.26 -45.65
C CYS A 322 -0.46 -2.03 -46.44
N ALA A 323 -0.41 -1.27 -47.54
CA ALA A 323 -1.60 -0.96 -48.33
C ALA A 323 -2.02 -2.11 -49.26
N GLY A 324 -1.17 -3.13 -49.45
CA GLY A 324 -1.46 -4.30 -50.28
C GLY A 324 -1.57 -3.99 -51.78
N ASN A 325 -1.08 -2.83 -52.20
CA ASN A 325 -0.84 -2.47 -53.61
C ASN A 325 0.38 -3.21 -54.16
N SER A 326 0.47 -3.28 -55.49
CA SER A 326 1.67 -3.83 -56.13
C SER A 326 2.77 -2.78 -56.11
N ASP A 327 3.91 -3.07 -55.48
CA ASP A 327 5.13 -2.23 -55.50
C ASP A 327 5.71 -2.03 -56.92
N TYR A 328 5.19 -2.78 -57.90
CA TYR A 328 5.60 -2.71 -59.30
C TYR A 328 4.56 -2.05 -60.22
N ASP A 329 3.51 -1.43 -59.68
CA ASP A 329 2.45 -0.68 -60.43
C ASP A 329 2.38 0.77 -59.89
N ALA A 330 3.40 1.57 -60.21
CA ALA A 330 3.56 2.89 -59.57
C ALA A 330 2.55 3.94 -60.02
N ASP A 331 1.87 3.74 -61.15
CA ASP A 331 0.83 4.63 -61.66
C ASP A 331 -0.61 4.17 -61.39
N GLY A 332 -0.79 2.93 -60.90
CA GLY A 332 -2.03 2.40 -60.36
C GLY A 332 -3.05 2.01 -61.43
N ASP A 333 -2.62 1.64 -62.63
CA ASP A 333 -3.50 1.21 -63.71
C ASP A 333 -3.81 -0.30 -63.72
N GLY A 334 -3.17 -1.05 -62.82
CA GLY A 334 -3.37 -2.47 -62.59
C GLY A 334 -2.43 -3.38 -63.37
N TYR A 335 -1.38 -2.85 -64.00
CA TYR A 335 -0.37 -3.64 -64.73
C TYR A 335 1.04 -3.37 -64.22
N ASP A 336 1.68 -4.40 -63.66
CA ASP A 336 3.07 -4.28 -63.21
C ASP A 336 4.05 -3.90 -64.34
N SER A 337 5.10 -3.17 -63.98
CA SER A 337 6.24 -2.80 -64.82
C SER A 337 6.92 -3.99 -65.50
N ASP A 338 7.19 -3.86 -66.80
CA ASP A 338 7.87 -4.85 -67.62
C ASP A 338 9.33 -5.10 -67.19
N LEU A 339 9.95 -4.12 -66.51
CA LEU A 339 11.29 -4.24 -65.92
C LEU A 339 11.33 -5.24 -64.77
N TYR A 340 10.18 -5.45 -64.11
CA TYR A 340 10.03 -6.32 -62.95
C TYR A 340 9.19 -7.58 -63.26
N GLY A 341 9.03 -7.89 -64.55
CA GLY A 341 8.37 -9.11 -65.02
C GLY A 341 6.88 -8.97 -65.31
N GLY A 342 6.35 -7.76 -65.19
CA GLY A 342 5.00 -7.40 -65.61
C GLY A 342 4.88 -7.19 -67.12
N THR A 343 3.90 -6.38 -67.51
CA THR A 343 3.55 -6.16 -68.93
C THR A 343 3.45 -4.70 -69.32
N ASP A 344 3.58 -3.75 -68.38
CA ASP A 344 3.55 -2.33 -68.70
C ASP A 344 4.92 -1.74 -69.02
N CYS A 345 5.00 -0.99 -70.11
CA CYS A 345 6.25 -0.43 -70.62
C CYS A 345 6.54 1.01 -70.15
N ASP A 346 5.59 1.70 -69.51
CA ASP A 346 5.78 3.04 -68.95
C ASP A 346 4.99 3.20 -67.64
N ASP A 347 5.52 2.54 -66.60
CA ASP A 347 4.93 2.39 -65.26
C ASP A 347 4.87 3.69 -64.45
N THR A 348 5.03 4.83 -65.11
CA THR A 348 4.91 6.16 -64.54
C THR A 348 3.72 6.93 -65.10
N ASN A 349 2.92 6.27 -65.95
CA ASN A 349 1.85 6.88 -66.71
C ASN A 349 0.70 5.88 -66.97
N GLY A 350 -0.30 5.89 -66.09
CA GLY A 350 -1.45 4.97 -66.13
C GLY A 350 -2.43 5.14 -67.30
N THR A 351 -2.00 5.82 -68.37
CA THR A 351 -2.68 5.82 -69.68
C THR A 351 -1.97 4.95 -70.72
N ILE A 352 -0.77 4.45 -70.41
CA ILE A 352 0.02 3.55 -71.24
C ILE A 352 -0.01 2.20 -70.53
N TYR A 353 -0.70 1.22 -71.12
CA TYR A 353 -0.77 -0.14 -70.59
C TYR A 353 -1.19 -1.15 -71.66
N PRO A 354 -1.02 -2.46 -71.42
CA PRO A 354 -1.54 -3.51 -72.28
C PRO A 354 -3.04 -3.39 -72.54
N GLY A 355 -3.40 -3.01 -73.77
CA GLY A 355 -4.79 -2.84 -74.20
C GLY A 355 -5.32 -1.41 -74.14
N ALA A 356 -4.50 -0.43 -73.75
CA ALA A 356 -4.81 0.99 -73.91
C ALA A 356 -5.09 1.33 -75.39
N THR A 357 -6.11 2.15 -75.64
CA THR A 357 -6.45 2.57 -77.01
C THR A 357 -5.53 3.68 -77.48
N ASP A 358 -4.78 3.43 -78.55
CA ASP A 358 -3.95 4.45 -79.20
C ASP A 358 -4.79 5.68 -79.63
N ALA A 359 -4.39 6.85 -79.15
CA ALA A 359 -4.86 8.13 -79.67
C ALA A 359 -4.02 8.50 -80.90
N TRP A 360 -4.46 8.02 -82.08
CA TRP A 360 -3.84 8.32 -83.37
C TRP A 360 -4.07 9.75 -83.87
#